data_AF-A0A317YHE9-F1
#
_entry.id   AF-A0A317YHE9-F1
#
_cell.length_a   1.000
_cell.length_b   1.000
_cell.length_c   1.000
_cell.angle_alpha   90.00
_cell.angle_beta   90.00
_cell.angle_gamma   90.00
#
_symmetry.space_group_name_H-M   'P 1'
#
loop_
_entity.id
_entity.type
_entity.pdbx_description
1 polymer ?
#
loop_
_entity_poly.entity_id
_entity_poly.type
_entity_poly.pdbx_seq_one_letter_code
_entity_poly.pdbx_strand_id
1 'polypeptide(L)'
;MKNEQAISEYCESWSRDDAQRQYIVELGIPEEWMHEALALYHEYYGDKQGALENLIQCGNWKKAHTIFVTSVAHSMFLSSNHQEVWRITSALENHKYEIADWDLGAGIYIDFYILKNSMQERNAMDDSGSLEEMSESCRSFFGRLNESLLVWGSKLPVESRACYSKMAEELCALLVDTPSETLNLPMGCLLMMLNAPVPDESRSSYLQDALSVFTEILCSDP
;
A
#
# COMPACT_ATOMS: atom_id res chain seq x y z
N MET A 1 -14.32 -30.37 -9.63
CA MET A 1 -14.31 -30.36 -11.11
C MET A 1 -15.67 -30.09 -11.75
N LYS A 2 -16.63 -31.03 -11.92
CA LYS A 2 -17.90 -30.69 -12.62
C LYS A 2 -18.74 -29.61 -11.92
N ASN A 3 -18.83 -29.65 -10.59
CA ASN A 3 -19.63 -28.69 -9.83
C ASN A 3 -18.95 -27.30 -9.78
N GLU A 4 -17.63 -27.27 -9.63
CA GLU A 4 -16.81 -26.06 -9.63
C GLU A 4 -16.89 -25.30 -10.95
N GLN A 5 -16.80 -26.00 -12.09
CA GLN A 5 -17.01 -25.39 -13.41
C GLN A 5 -18.42 -24.84 -13.56
N ALA A 6 -19.44 -25.57 -13.12
CA ALA A 6 -20.82 -25.11 -13.18
C ALA A 6 -21.04 -23.83 -12.33
N ILE A 7 -20.46 -23.75 -11.13
CA ILE A 7 -20.58 -22.56 -10.28
C ILE A 7 -19.97 -21.34 -10.95
N SER A 8 -18.80 -21.51 -11.58
CA SER A 8 -18.15 -20.44 -12.34
C SER A 8 -18.99 -20.01 -13.56
N GLU A 9 -19.46 -20.97 -14.36
CA GLU A 9 -20.26 -20.71 -15.57
C GLU A 9 -21.57 -19.97 -15.28
N TYR A 10 -22.25 -20.32 -14.19
CA TYR A 10 -23.53 -19.72 -13.81
C TYR A 10 -23.40 -18.58 -12.78
N CYS A 11 -22.18 -18.07 -12.54
CA CYS A 11 -21.92 -17.05 -11.52
C CYS A 11 -22.82 -15.82 -11.66
N GLU A 12 -23.06 -15.34 -12.88
CA GLU A 12 -23.93 -14.18 -13.08
C GLU A 12 -25.37 -14.38 -12.58
N SER A 13 -25.92 -15.60 -12.68
CA SER A 13 -27.30 -15.85 -12.25
C SER A 13 -27.43 -15.98 -10.75
N TRP A 14 -26.53 -16.72 -10.09
CA TRP A 14 -26.64 -16.96 -8.64
C TRP A 14 -25.98 -15.87 -7.80
N SER A 15 -25.02 -15.11 -8.34
CA SER A 15 -24.38 -14.02 -7.60
C SER A 15 -25.36 -12.90 -7.21
N ARG A 16 -26.50 -12.75 -7.89
CA ARG A 16 -27.48 -11.69 -7.60
C ARG A 16 -28.60 -12.11 -6.65
N ASP A 17 -28.63 -13.37 -6.22
CA ASP A 17 -29.72 -13.95 -5.44
C ASP A 17 -29.18 -14.68 -4.20
N ASP A 18 -29.41 -14.08 -3.03
CA ASP A 18 -28.96 -14.63 -1.74
C ASP A 18 -29.59 -16.00 -1.44
N ALA A 19 -30.82 -16.25 -1.89
CA ALA A 19 -31.45 -17.56 -1.71
C ALA A 19 -30.75 -18.63 -2.55
N GLN A 20 -30.29 -18.29 -3.76
CA GLN A 20 -29.49 -19.21 -4.58
C GLN A 20 -28.11 -19.45 -3.97
N ARG A 21 -27.46 -18.41 -3.45
CA ARG A 21 -26.16 -18.57 -2.75
C ARG A 21 -26.31 -19.52 -1.56
N GLN A 22 -27.30 -19.29 -0.71
CA GLN A 22 -27.55 -20.14 0.45
C GLN A 22 -27.88 -21.58 0.02
N TYR A 23 -28.68 -21.75 -1.03
CA TYR A 23 -28.98 -23.09 -1.56
C TYR A 23 -27.72 -23.82 -2.05
N ILE A 24 -26.79 -23.13 -2.72
CA ILE A 24 -25.53 -23.72 -3.18
C ILE A 24 -24.69 -24.20 -1.98
N VAL A 25 -24.61 -23.40 -0.91
CA VAL A 25 -23.93 -23.81 0.33
C VAL A 25 -24.62 -25.03 0.96
N GLU A 26 -25.95 -25.05 1.01
CA GLU A 26 -26.74 -26.18 1.53
C GLU A 26 -26.56 -27.48 0.71
N LEU A 27 -26.21 -27.37 -0.58
CA LEU A 27 -25.84 -28.52 -1.41
C LEU A 27 -24.47 -29.12 -1.05
N GLY A 28 -23.76 -28.56 -0.08
CA GLY A 28 -22.44 -29.00 0.36
C GLY A 28 -21.31 -28.57 -0.56
N ILE A 29 -21.54 -27.52 -1.36
CA ILE A 29 -20.49 -26.89 -2.15
C ILE A 29 -19.60 -26.05 -1.21
N PRO A 30 -18.27 -26.18 -1.30
CA PRO A 30 -17.35 -25.33 -0.55
C PRO A 30 -17.54 -23.84 -0.88
N GLU A 31 -17.62 -23.00 0.15
CA GLU A 31 -17.76 -21.54 -0.01
C GLU A 31 -16.56 -20.94 -0.75
N GLU A 32 -15.38 -21.54 -0.62
CA GLU A 32 -14.17 -21.10 -1.31
C GLU A 32 -14.33 -21.17 -2.83
N TRP A 33 -15.05 -22.16 -3.36
CA TRP A 33 -15.32 -22.27 -4.80
C TRP A 33 -16.28 -21.19 -5.27
N MET A 34 -17.23 -20.80 -4.42
CA MET A 34 -18.15 -19.70 -4.72
C MET A 34 -17.39 -18.37 -4.73
N HIS A 35 -16.53 -18.14 -3.75
CA HIS A 35 -15.68 -16.96 -3.68
C HIS A 35 -14.68 -16.90 -4.84
N GLU A 36 -14.10 -18.01 -5.26
CA GLU A 36 -13.25 -18.05 -6.44
C GLU A 36 -14.00 -17.64 -7.72
N ALA A 37 -15.23 -18.14 -7.91
CA ALA A 37 -16.08 -17.73 -9.02
C ALA A 37 -16.46 -16.25 -8.96
N LEU A 38 -16.82 -15.72 -7.79
CA LEU A 38 -17.13 -14.31 -7.59
C LEU A 38 -15.90 -13.42 -7.85
N ALA A 39 -14.71 -13.85 -7.44
CA ALA A 39 -13.47 -13.11 -7.71
C ALA A 39 -13.25 -12.93 -9.21
N LEU A 40 -13.46 -13.99 -10.01
CA LEU A 40 -13.37 -13.93 -11.48
C LEU A 40 -14.46 -13.03 -12.08
N TYR A 41 -15.69 -13.12 -11.57
CA TYR A 41 -16.81 -12.28 -11.99
C TYR A 41 -16.50 -10.80 -11.78
N HIS A 42 -16.14 -10.40 -10.56
CA HIS A 42 -15.80 -9.01 -10.23
C HIS A 42 -14.61 -8.51 -11.06
N GLU A 43 -13.57 -9.36 -11.25
CA GLU A 43 -12.42 -9.00 -12.07
C GLU A 43 -12.79 -8.75 -13.54
N TYR A 44 -13.69 -9.57 -14.11
CA TYR A 44 -14.20 -9.43 -15.48
C TYR A 44 -14.96 -8.11 -15.67
N TYR A 45 -15.78 -7.72 -14.70
CA TYR A 45 -16.53 -6.45 -14.73
C TYR A 45 -15.70 -5.24 -14.26
N GLY A 46 -14.43 -5.43 -13.92
CA GLY A 46 -13.51 -4.35 -13.53
C GLY A 46 -13.61 -3.92 -12.06
N ASP A 47 -14.41 -4.60 -11.24
CA ASP A 47 -14.51 -4.35 -9.80
C ASP A 47 -13.33 -4.99 -9.06
N LYS A 48 -12.24 -4.22 -8.94
CA LYS A 48 -10.99 -4.70 -8.32
C LYS A 48 -11.12 -4.91 -6.82
N GLN A 49 -11.96 -4.13 -6.13
CA GLN A 49 -12.17 -4.28 -4.69
C GLN A 49 -13.01 -5.53 -4.40
N GLY A 50 -14.13 -5.72 -5.10
CA GLY A 50 -14.94 -6.93 -4.96
C GLY A 50 -14.17 -8.20 -5.31
N ALA A 51 -13.29 -8.14 -6.33
CA ALA A 51 -12.40 -9.25 -6.66
C ALA A 51 -11.41 -9.54 -5.52
N LEU A 52 -10.76 -8.51 -4.97
CA LEU A 52 -9.83 -8.65 -3.84
C LEU A 52 -10.49 -9.30 -2.62
N GLU A 53 -11.68 -8.83 -2.23
CA GLU A 53 -12.41 -9.37 -1.08
C GLU A 53 -12.68 -10.87 -1.25
N ASN A 54 -13.15 -11.29 -2.41
CA ASN A 54 -13.42 -12.69 -2.70
C ASN A 54 -12.14 -13.54 -2.79
N LEU A 55 -11.03 -12.99 -3.30
CA LEU A 55 -9.74 -13.69 -3.31
C LEU A 55 -9.19 -13.97 -1.91
N ILE A 56 -9.44 -13.07 -0.96
CA ILE A 56 -9.12 -13.28 0.45
C ILE A 56 -9.99 -14.41 1.02
N GLN A 57 -11.29 -14.43 0.73
CA GLN A 57 -12.20 -15.46 1.25
C GLN A 57 -11.89 -16.86 0.71
N CYS A 58 -11.51 -16.99 -0.57
CA CYS A 58 -11.12 -18.29 -1.13
C CYS A 58 -9.66 -18.69 -0.86
N GLY A 59 -8.91 -17.89 -0.09
CA GLY A 59 -7.52 -18.17 0.27
C GLY A 59 -6.53 -18.07 -0.88
N ASN A 60 -6.86 -17.35 -1.96
CA ASN A 60 -5.93 -17.12 -3.07
C ASN A 60 -5.01 -15.93 -2.76
N TRP A 61 -4.13 -16.12 -1.77
CA TRP A 61 -3.29 -15.07 -1.17
C TRP A 61 -2.38 -14.38 -2.20
N LYS A 62 -1.82 -15.14 -3.14
CA LYS A 62 -0.92 -14.62 -4.19
C LYS A 62 -1.65 -13.65 -5.11
N LYS A 63 -2.86 -14.01 -5.56
CA LYS A 63 -3.65 -13.15 -6.46
C LYS A 63 -4.26 -11.99 -5.69
N ALA A 64 -4.69 -12.19 -4.44
CA ALA A 64 -5.14 -11.13 -3.53
C ALA A 64 -4.04 -10.07 -3.32
N HIS A 65 -2.80 -10.49 -3.02
CA HIS A 65 -1.67 -9.57 -2.90
C HIS A 65 -1.40 -8.81 -4.19
N THR A 66 -1.40 -9.50 -5.34
CA THR A 66 -1.16 -8.87 -6.65
C THR A 66 -2.20 -7.79 -6.95
N ILE A 67 -3.50 -8.09 -6.81
CA ILE A 67 -4.56 -7.11 -7.10
C ILE A 67 -4.56 -5.97 -6.09
N PHE A 68 -4.27 -6.25 -4.81
CA PHE A 68 -4.15 -5.23 -3.77
C PHE A 68 -3.08 -4.21 -4.14
N VAL A 69 -1.84 -4.67 -4.38
CA VAL A 69 -0.70 -3.79 -4.67
C VAL A 69 -0.89 -3.00 -5.97
N THR A 70 -1.36 -3.66 -7.02
CA THR A 70 -1.44 -3.05 -8.36
C THR A 70 -2.70 -2.21 -8.58
N SER A 71 -3.78 -2.43 -7.83
CA SER A 71 -5.07 -1.82 -8.19
C SER A 71 -5.82 -1.13 -7.04
N VAL A 72 -5.61 -1.53 -5.79
CA VAL A 72 -6.50 -1.13 -4.68
C VAL A 72 -5.77 -0.32 -3.60
N ALA A 73 -4.55 -0.69 -3.26
CA ALA A 73 -3.89 -0.18 -2.06
C ALA A 73 -3.60 1.34 -2.14
N HIS A 74 -3.14 1.82 -3.29
CA HIS A 74 -2.81 3.24 -3.50
C HIS A 74 -4.04 4.14 -3.44
N SER A 75 -5.16 3.75 -4.07
CA SER A 75 -6.39 4.53 -4.06
C SER A 75 -7.02 4.57 -2.67
N MET A 76 -7.03 3.44 -1.95
CA MET A 76 -7.50 3.37 -0.56
C MET A 76 -6.65 4.23 0.36
N PHE A 77 -5.32 4.15 0.24
CA PHE A 77 -4.41 4.95 1.06
C PHE A 77 -4.58 6.45 0.81
N LEU A 78 -4.60 6.88 -0.45
CA LEU A 78 -4.77 8.28 -0.82
C LEU A 78 -6.16 8.84 -0.42
N SER A 79 -7.16 7.97 -0.33
CA SER A 79 -8.49 8.32 0.19
C SER A 79 -8.58 8.27 1.72
N SER A 80 -7.45 8.13 2.42
CA SER A 80 -7.34 8.02 3.88
C SER A 80 -8.10 6.85 4.49
N ASN A 81 -8.38 5.80 3.72
CA ASN A 81 -9.02 4.57 4.22
C ASN A 81 -8.00 3.63 4.89
N HIS A 82 -7.24 4.16 5.85
CA HIS A 82 -6.12 3.45 6.47
C HIS A 82 -6.55 2.23 7.28
N GLN A 83 -7.75 2.26 7.87
CA GLN A 83 -8.30 1.12 8.62
C GLN A 83 -8.50 -0.09 7.71
N GLU A 84 -9.03 0.13 6.51
CA GLU A 84 -9.26 -0.96 5.56
C GLU A 84 -7.97 -1.47 4.94
N VAL A 85 -7.02 -0.57 4.63
CA VAL A 85 -5.67 -0.95 4.20
C VAL A 85 -5.04 -1.87 5.27
N TRP A 86 -5.09 -1.47 6.54
CA TRP A 86 -4.57 -2.27 7.65
C TRP A 86 -5.26 -3.64 7.74
N ARG A 87 -6.60 -3.67 7.70
CA ARG A 87 -7.38 -4.91 7.76
C ARG A 87 -6.95 -5.90 6.67
N ILE A 88 -6.81 -5.43 5.43
CA ILE A 88 -6.41 -6.26 4.30
C ILE A 88 -4.97 -6.73 4.46
N THR A 89 -4.04 -5.84 4.79
CA THR A 89 -2.62 -6.19 4.90
C THR A 89 -2.37 -7.17 6.03
N SER A 90 -3.05 -7.02 7.18
CA SER A 90 -2.95 -7.97 8.29
C SER A 90 -3.52 -9.35 7.94
N ALA A 91 -4.58 -9.42 7.14
CA ALA A 91 -5.11 -10.70 6.65
C ALA A 91 -4.08 -11.43 5.76
N LEU A 92 -3.42 -10.69 4.87
CA LEU A 92 -2.39 -11.24 3.97
C LEU A 92 -1.08 -11.58 4.71
N GLU A 93 -0.73 -10.85 5.78
CA GLU A 93 0.53 -11.05 6.52
C GLU A 93 0.65 -12.45 7.11
N ASN A 94 -0.46 -13.05 7.54
CA ASN A 94 -0.52 -14.43 8.03
C ASN A 94 0.00 -15.46 7.00
N HIS A 95 0.03 -15.07 5.73
CA HIS A 95 0.44 -15.88 4.58
C HIS A 95 1.69 -15.33 3.88
N LYS A 96 2.45 -14.43 4.51
CA LYS A 96 3.58 -13.73 3.88
C LYS A 96 4.64 -14.64 3.25
N TYR A 97 4.88 -15.82 3.82
CA TYR A 97 5.85 -16.80 3.29
C TYR A 97 5.39 -17.49 2.00
N GLU A 98 4.10 -17.43 1.68
CA GLU A 98 3.52 -17.97 0.44
C GLU A 98 3.47 -16.91 -0.66
N ILE A 99 3.69 -15.64 -0.32
CA ILE A 99 3.54 -14.49 -1.20
C ILE A 99 4.93 -14.03 -1.66
N ALA A 100 5.12 -13.98 -2.98
CA ALA A 100 6.34 -13.42 -3.55
C ALA A 100 6.41 -11.90 -3.34
N ASP A 101 7.61 -11.38 -3.13
CA ASP A 101 7.88 -9.95 -2.99
C ASP A 101 7.00 -9.28 -1.92
N TRP A 102 6.67 -10.00 -0.83
CA TRP A 102 5.82 -9.51 0.25
C TRP A 102 6.28 -8.16 0.78
N ASP A 103 7.57 -8.06 1.14
CA ASP A 103 8.20 -6.86 1.70
C ASP A 103 8.26 -5.70 0.68
N LEU A 104 8.12 -5.97 -0.61
CA LEU A 104 8.10 -4.94 -1.65
C LEU A 104 6.68 -4.67 -2.17
N GLY A 105 5.66 -5.34 -1.62
CA GLY A 105 4.26 -5.19 -1.98
C GLY A 105 3.44 -4.70 -0.78
N ALA A 106 2.49 -5.52 -0.33
CA ALA A 106 1.62 -5.19 0.80
C ALA A 106 2.38 -4.91 2.11
N GLY A 107 3.56 -5.50 2.32
CA GLY A 107 4.37 -5.28 3.52
C GLY A 107 4.77 -3.81 3.72
N ILE A 108 4.93 -3.04 2.65
CA ILE A 108 5.24 -1.59 2.71
C ILE A 108 4.21 -0.82 3.52
N TYR A 109 2.93 -1.17 3.38
CA TYR A 109 1.86 -0.47 4.08
C TYR A 109 1.90 -0.76 5.58
N ILE A 110 2.17 -2.01 5.98
CA ILE A 110 2.33 -2.38 7.38
C ILE A 110 3.50 -1.63 7.99
N ASP A 111 4.66 -1.66 7.33
CA ASP A 111 5.86 -1.00 7.82
C ASP A 111 5.70 0.50 7.92
N PHE A 112 4.98 1.12 6.97
CA PHE A 112 4.61 2.53 7.05
C PHE A 112 3.84 2.84 8.34
N TYR A 113 2.80 2.08 8.65
CA TYR A 113 1.98 2.34 9.85
C TYR A 113 2.75 2.09 11.15
N ILE A 114 3.53 1.00 11.21
CA ILE A 114 4.39 0.70 12.37
C ILE A 114 5.39 1.83 12.57
N LEU A 115 6.09 2.23 11.50
CA LEU A 115 7.08 3.29 11.56
C LEU A 115 6.41 4.59 12.00
N LYS A 116 5.38 5.04 11.29
CA LYS A 116 4.64 6.28 11.62
C LYS A 116 4.19 6.31 13.08
N ASN A 117 3.61 5.24 13.59
CA ASN A 117 3.16 5.16 14.98
C ASN A 117 4.33 5.30 15.96
N SER A 118 5.45 4.60 15.70
CA SER A 118 6.66 4.70 16.53
C SER A 118 7.21 6.14 16.58
N MET A 119 7.21 6.86 15.45
CA MET A 119 7.67 8.26 15.41
C MET A 119 6.73 9.18 16.20
N GLN A 120 5.42 8.97 16.06
CA GLN A 120 4.41 9.77 16.78
C GLN A 120 4.48 9.57 18.28
N GLU A 121 4.61 8.32 18.75
CA GLU A 121 4.78 7.99 20.17
C GLU A 121 6.04 8.66 20.74
N ARG A 122 7.14 8.64 19.99
CA ARG A 122 8.37 9.28 20.41
C ARG A 122 8.27 10.80 20.47
N ASN A 123 7.70 11.44 19.46
CA ASN A 123 7.53 12.90 19.46
C ASN A 123 6.64 13.35 20.63
N ALA A 124 5.73 12.49 21.12
CA ALA A 124 4.97 12.74 22.34
C ALA A 124 5.78 12.58 23.64
N MET A 125 6.89 11.84 23.62
CA MET A 125 7.75 11.55 24.79
C MET A 125 9.01 12.44 24.90
N ASP A 126 9.31 13.28 23.90
CA ASP A 126 10.49 14.18 23.84
C ASP A 126 11.85 13.46 24.02
N ASP A 127 11.98 12.25 23.47
CA ASP A 127 13.20 11.43 23.56
C ASP A 127 14.13 11.64 22.35
N SER A 128 15.15 12.48 22.54
CA SER A 128 16.16 12.84 21.53
C SER A 128 17.16 11.72 21.20
N GLY A 129 17.30 10.68 22.03
CA GLY A 129 18.26 9.59 21.81
C GLY A 129 17.92 8.67 20.64
N SER A 130 16.67 8.67 20.19
CA SER A 130 16.11 7.80 19.15
C SER A 130 16.15 8.39 17.72
N LEU A 131 16.71 9.60 17.54
CA LEU A 131 16.60 10.32 16.27
C LEU A 131 17.40 9.69 15.14
N GLU A 132 18.63 9.24 15.43
CA GLU A 132 19.50 8.59 14.45
C GLU A 132 18.90 7.26 13.98
N GLU A 133 18.43 6.42 14.92
CA GLU A 133 17.76 5.13 14.61
C GLU A 133 16.49 5.32 13.75
N MET A 134 15.72 6.38 14.02
CA MET A 134 14.53 6.72 13.23
C MET A 134 14.90 7.21 11.83
N SER A 135 15.95 8.03 11.72
CA SER A 135 16.45 8.51 10.43
C SER A 135 16.92 7.36 9.55
N GLU A 136 17.57 6.36 10.13
CA GLU A 136 18.00 5.15 9.43
C GLU A 136 16.80 4.27 9.05
N SER A 137 15.82 4.14 9.94
CA SER A 137 14.55 3.43 9.65
C SER A 137 13.79 4.07 8.48
N CYS A 138 13.74 5.41 8.43
CA CYS A 138 13.15 6.14 7.30
C CYS A 138 13.96 5.93 6.03
N ARG A 139 15.29 6.02 6.08
CA ARG A 139 16.18 5.78 4.93
C ARG A 139 15.99 4.37 4.35
N SER A 140 15.92 3.36 5.21
CA SER A 140 15.65 1.97 4.84
C SER A 140 14.26 1.83 4.19
N PHE A 141 13.24 2.42 4.79
CA PHE A 141 11.87 2.42 4.25
C PHE A 141 11.81 3.07 2.86
N PHE A 142 12.45 4.22 2.66
CA PHE A 142 12.50 4.91 1.37
C PHE A 142 13.26 4.11 0.30
N GLY A 143 14.34 3.41 0.70
CA GLY A 143 15.01 2.45 -0.17
C GLY A 143 14.05 1.38 -0.68
N ARG A 144 13.24 0.80 0.21
CA ARG A 144 12.23 -0.21 -0.13
C ARG A 144 11.11 0.32 -1.02
N LEU A 145 10.66 1.56 -0.84
CA LEU A 145 9.72 2.20 -1.77
C LEU A 145 10.29 2.25 -3.18
N ASN A 146 11.56 2.61 -3.33
CA ASN A 146 12.23 2.64 -4.62
C ASN A 146 12.43 1.24 -5.23
N GLU A 147 12.81 0.24 -4.43
CA GLU A 147 12.91 -1.15 -4.86
C GLU A 147 11.55 -1.71 -5.33
N SER A 148 10.47 -1.36 -4.64
CA SER A 148 9.11 -1.73 -5.04
C SER A 148 8.74 -1.18 -6.42
N LEU A 149 9.07 0.09 -6.69
CA LEU A 149 8.87 0.69 -8.01
C LEU A 149 9.64 -0.06 -9.11
N LEU A 150 10.80 -0.64 -8.81
CA LEU A 150 11.58 -1.44 -9.76
C LEU A 150 10.98 -2.83 -9.98
N VAL A 151 10.60 -3.52 -8.90
CA VAL A 151 10.07 -4.90 -8.95
C VAL A 151 8.70 -4.96 -9.61
N TRP A 152 7.80 -4.05 -9.23
CA TRP A 152 6.46 -4.02 -9.79
C TRP A 152 6.41 -3.25 -11.11
N GLY A 153 7.29 -2.26 -11.30
CA GLY A 153 7.50 -1.58 -12.57
C GLY A 153 6.20 -1.10 -13.21
N SER A 154 5.95 -1.54 -14.44
CA SER A 154 4.75 -1.17 -15.21
C SER A 154 3.44 -1.75 -14.68
N LYS A 155 3.48 -2.64 -13.67
CA LYS A 155 2.27 -3.17 -13.02
C LYS A 155 1.69 -2.18 -12.00
N LEU A 156 2.50 -1.24 -11.49
CA LEU A 156 2.01 -0.19 -10.63
C LEU A 156 1.39 0.93 -11.48
N PRO A 157 0.20 1.40 -11.11
CA PRO A 157 -0.39 2.57 -11.73
C PRO A 157 0.32 3.84 -11.26
N VAL A 158 0.02 4.95 -11.93
CA VAL A 158 0.69 6.23 -11.69
C VAL A 158 0.46 6.72 -10.26
N GLU A 159 -0.72 6.45 -9.73
CA GLU A 159 -1.18 6.77 -8.39
C GLU A 159 -0.35 6.10 -7.29
N SER A 160 0.30 4.96 -7.56
CA SER A 160 1.22 4.33 -6.61
C SER A 160 2.41 5.22 -6.27
N ARG A 161 2.91 6.01 -7.24
CA ARG A 161 3.98 6.98 -6.97
C ARG A 161 3.51 8.12 -6.09
N ALA A 162 2.28 8.60 -6.29
CA ALA A 162 1.69 9.62 -5.42
C ALA A 162 1.48 9.08 -4.01
N CYS A 163 1.01 7.83 -3.87
CA CYS A 163 0.88 7.13 -2.59
C CYS A 163 2.23 7.05 -1.85
N TYR A 164 3.28 6.55 -2.52
CA TYR A 164 4.62 6.45 -1.92
C TYR A 164 5.23 7.82 -1.58
N SER A 165 5.01 8.83 -2.43
CA SER A 165 5.42 10.21 -2.13
C SER A 165 4.70 10.73 -0.89
N LYS A 166 3.41 10.45 -0.74
CA LYS A 166 2.63 10.87 0.43
C LYS A 166 3.11 10.17 1.71
N MET A 167 3.40 8.87 1.65
CA MET A 167 4.01 8.16 2.77
C MET A 167 5.35 8.81 3.17
N ALA A 168 6.21 9.12 2.20
CA ALA A 168 7.48 9.76 2.47
C ALA A 168 7.33 11.17 3.07
N GLU A 169 6.40 11.97 2.53
CA GLU A 169 6.05 13.29 3.05
C GLU A 169 5.61 13.22 4.53
N GLU A 170 4.70 12.30 4.87
CA GLU A 170 4.18 12.15 6.24
C GLU A 170 5.28 11.74 7.23
N LEU A 171 6.18 10.84 6.85
CA LEU A 171 7.31 10.45 7.69
C LEU A 171 8.33 11.59 7.81
N CYS A 172 8.60 12.33 6.72
CA CYS A 172 9.51 13.48 6.76
C CYS A 172 8.97 14.60 7.67
N ALA A 173 7.66 14.87 7.66
CA ALA A 173 7.05 15.84 8.56
C ALA A 173 7.29 15.49 10.03
N LEU A 174 7.17 14.20 10.38
CA LEU A 174 7.44 13.70 11.73
C LEU A 174 8.92 13.76 12.13
N LEU A 175 9.83 13.77 11.16
CA LEU A 175 11.26 14.03 11.38
C LEU A 175 11.55 15.53 11.62
N VAL A 176 10.94 16.44 10.85
CA VAL A 176 11.23 17.89 10.90
C VAL A 176 10.67 18.58 12.15
N ASP A 177 9.67 18.00 12.81
CA ASP A 177 9.24 18.44 14.16
C ASP A 177 10.33 18.25 15.25
N THR A 178 11.53 17.77 14.89
CA THR A 178 12.72 17.77 15.75
C THR A 178 13.73 18.86 15.33
N PRO A 179 14.41 19.54 16.27
CA PRO A 179 15.25 20.69 15.97
C PRO A 179 16.33 20.39 14.90
N SER A 180 16.39 21.29 13.92
CA SER A 180 16.98 21.20 12.56
C SER A 180 18.46 20.78 12.42
N GLU A 181 19.21 20.53 13.49
CA GLU A 181 20.67 20.37 13.41
C GLU A 181 21.16 18.98 12.98
N THR A 182 20.27 18.00 12.72
CA THR A 182 20.66 16.58 12.53
C THR A 182 20.10 15.89 11.27
N LEU A 183 19.37 16.60 10.40
CA LEU A 183 18.66 15.98 9.27
C LEU A 183 19.53 15.79 8.02
N ASN A 184 20.34 14.73 8.00
CA ASN A 184 20.94 14.19 6.77
C ASN A 184 19.93 13.33 5.98
N LEU A 185 18.91 13.98 5.40
CA LEU A 185 17.90 13.30 4.61
C LEU A 185 18.50 12.78 3.28
N PRO A 186 18.36 11.49 2.94
CA PRO A 186 18.93 10.95 1.72
C PRO A 186 18.24 11.53 0.47
N MET A 187 19.06 12.12 -0.41
CA MET A 187 18.74 12.70 -1.73
C MET A 187 17.76 11.89 -2.61
N GLY A 188 17.63 10.58 -2.37
CA GLY A 188 16.71 9.69 -3.07
C GLY A 188 15.22 9.99 -2.84
N CYS A 189 14.84 10.50 -1.67
CA CYS A 189 13.45 10.86 -1.36
C CYS A 189 13.01 12.08 -2.18
N LEU A 190 13.91 13.05 -2.30
CA LEU A 190 13.73 14.26 -3.10
C LEU A 190 13.63 13.90 -4.60
N LEU A 191 14.42 12.95 -5.08
CA LEU A 191 14.31 12.45 -6.46
C LEU A 191 12.97 11.75 -6.73
N MET A 192 12.38 11.06 -5.75
CA MET A 192 11.05 10.46 -5.90
C MET A 192 9.96 11.54 -5.98
N MET A 193 10.03 12.56 -5.13
CA MET A 193 9.12 13.72 -5.16
C MET A 193 9.25 14.53 -6.46
N LEU A 194 10.47 14.72 -6.97
CA LEU A 194 10.76 15.45 -8.21
C LEU A 194 10.24 14.72 -9.46
N ASN A 195 10.20 13.39 -9.44
CA ASN A 195 9.76 12.56 -10.57
C ASN A 195 8.29 12.15 -10.49
N ALA A 196 7.55 12.59 -9.46
CA ALA A 196 6.12 12.37 -9.36
C ALA A 196 5.38 13.24 -10.41
N PRO A 197 4.43 12.69 -11.19
CA PRO A 197 3.65 13.48 -12.13
C PRO A 197 2.61 14.29 -11.34
N VAL A 198 3.01 15.45 -10.83
CA VAL A 198 2.14 16.40 -10.13
C VAL A 198 1.57 17.40 -11.16
N PRO A 199 0.28 17.79 -11.07
CA PRO A 199 -0.28 18.87 -11.90
C PRO A 199 0.54 20.17 -11.80
N ASP A 200 0.76 20.85 -12.93
CA ASP A 200 1.70 21.99 -13.06
C ASP A 200 1.49 23.12 -12.04
N GLU A 201 0.28 23.29 -11.52
CA GLU A 201 -0.08 24.36 -10.58
C GLU A 201 0.47 24.15 -9.16
N SER A 202 0.63 22.90 -8.71
CA SER A 202 1.22 22.56 -7.39
C SER A 202 2.69 22.17 -7.47
N ARG A 203 3.24 21.94 -8.68
CA ARG A 203 4.66 21.62 -8.86
C ARG A 203 5.58 22.76 -8.38
N SER A 204 5.15 24.01 -8.55
CA SER A 204 5.98 25.17 -8.16
C SER A 204 6.09 25.33 -6.65
N SER A 205 5.04 25.07 -5.87
CA SER A 205 5.13 25.13 -4.39
C SER A 205 5.96 23.98 -3.85
N TYR A 206 5.73 22.74 -4.32
CA TYR A 206 6.51 21.57 -3.91
C TYR A 206 8.00 21.70 -4.26
N LEU A 207 8.33 22.25 -5.45
CA LEU A 207 9.71 22.53 -5.82
C LEU A 207 10.34 23.62 -4.96
N GLN A 208 9.59 24.68 -4.62
CA GLN A 208 10.10 25.75 -3.76
C GLN A 208 10.35 25.25 -2.33
N ASP A 209 9.48 24.39 -1.79
CA ASP A 209 9.65 23.81 -0.46
C ASP A 209 10.85 22.84 -0.43
N ALA A 210 10.97 21.97 -1.44
CA ALA A 210 12.12 21.09 -1.59
C ALA A 210 13.44 21.85 -1.83
N LEU A 211 13.41 22.94 -2.61
CA LEU A 211 14.56 23.82 -2.84
C LEU A 211 14.91 24.65 -1.60
N SER A 212 13.93 25.07 -0.79
CA SER A 212 14.16 25.79 0.46
C SER A 212 14.93 24.91 1.44
N VAL A 213 14.48 23.68 1.63
CA VAL A 213 15.18 22.66 2.43
C VAL A 213 16.58 22.39 1.88
N PHE A 214 16.72 22.28 0.55
CA PHE A 214 18.01 22.08 -0.09
C PHE A 214 18.98 23.27 0.09
N THR A 215 18.46 24.50 0.09
CA THR A 215 19.25 25.73 0.23
C THR A 215 19.68 25.94 1.68
N GLU A 216 18.83 25.62 2.66
CA GLU A 216 19.21 25.63 4.08
C GLU A 216 20.31 24.62 4.39
N ILE A 217 20.24 23.42 3.81
CA ILE A 217 21.29 22.38 3.96
C ILE A 217 22.61 22.85 3.34
N LEU A 218 22.59 23.48 2.16
CA LEU A 218 23.82 23.94 1.49
C LEU A 218 24.42 25.22 2.08
N CYS A 219 23.59 26.06 2.70
CA CYS A 219 24.05 27.27 3.40
C CYS A 219 24.54 26.98 4.82
N SER A 220 24.31 25.76 5.32
CA SER A 220 24.82 25.28 6.59
C SER A 220 26.03 24.39 6.33
N ASP A 221 27.23 24.97 6.25
CA ASP A 221 28.48 24.24 6.46
C ASP A 221 29.67 25.21 6.70
N PRO A 222 30.62 24.89 7.60
CA PRO A 222 30.55 24.08 8.82
C PRO A 222 30.50 24.91 10.12
#